data_AF-A0A346MVZ4-F1
#
_entry.id   AF-A0A346MVZ4-F1
#
_cell.length_a   1.000
_cell.length_b   1.000
_cell.length_c   1.000
_cell.angle_alpha   90.00
_cell.angle_beta   90.00
_cell.angle_gamma   90.00
#
_symmetry.space_group_name_H-M   'P 1'
#
loop_
_entity.id
_entity.type
_entity.pdbx_description
1 polymer ?
#
loop_
_entity_poly.entity_id
_entity_poly.type
_entity_poly.pdbx_seq_one_letter_code
_entity_poly.pdbx_strand_id
1 'polypeptide(L)' 'MPNHTEDKSKRFERLATRRTEEILKKLKLLGNLSNKSNYTYTDQHVKEMFAAIEREVKTTRERFASRGSKADSSFRFSK' A
#
# COMPACT_ATOMS: atom_id res chain seq x y z
N MET A 1 -8.06 -23.24 29.19
CA MET A 1 -8.16 -22.67 27.83
C MET A 1 -7.03 -21.65 27.67
N PRO A 2 -5.99 -21.85 26.84
CA PRO A 2 -4.92 -20.87 26.74
C PRO A 2 -5.36 -19.73 25.83
N ASN A 3 -5.64 -18.57 26.40
CA ASN A 3 -5.91 -17.33 25.68
C ASN A 3 -4.59 -16.84 25.06
N HIS A 4 -4.30 -17.25 23.82
CA HIS A 4 -3.12 -16.85 23.07
C HIS A 4 -3.23 -15.38 22.64
N THR A 5 -2.64 -14.47 23.41
CA THR A 5 -2.29 -13.15 22.91
C THR A 5 -1.19 -13.30 21.86
N GLU A 6 -1.57 -13.28 20.59
CA GLU A 6 -0.60 -13.21 19.50
C GLU A 6 0.28 -11.95 19.65
N ASP A 7 1.59 -12.11 19.51
CA ASP A 7 2.55 -11.01 19.46
C ASP A 7 2.15 -10.02 18.34
N LYS A 8 2.14 -8.72 18.66
CA LYS A 8 1.77 -7.66 17.71
C LYS A 8 2.60 -7.72 16.42
N SER A 9 3.87 -8.14 16.50
CA SER A 9 4.76 -8.35 15.35
C SER A 9 4.29 -9.53 14.49
N LYS A 10 4.00 -10.70 15.09
CA LYS A 10 3.48 -11.87 14.36
C LYS A 10 2.14 -11.57 13.69
N ARG A 11 1.26 -10.84 14.39
CA ARG A 11 -0.02 -10.38 13.82
C ARG A 11 0.20 -9.45 12.63
N PHE A 12 1.16 -8.53 12.73
CA PHE A 12 1.51 -7.63 11.64
C PHE A 12 2.03 -8.40 10.43
N GLU A 13 3.01 -9.29 10.62
CA GLU A 13 3.59 -10.11 9.54
C GLU A 13 2.52 -10.93 8.81
N ARG A 14 1.69 -11.68 9.54
CA ARG A 14 0.62 -12.48 8.92
C ARG A 14 -0.33 -11.61 8.09
N LEU A 15 -0.75 -10.47 8.63
CA LEU A 15 -1.69 -9.57 7.94
C LEU A 15 -1.04 -8.85 6.75
N ALA A 16 0.23 -8.45 6.88
CA ALA A 16 0.99 -7.79 5.84
C ALA A 16 1.24 -8.74 4.66
N THR A 17 1.71 -9.97 4.92
CA THR A 17 1.93 -10.99 3.90
C THR A 17 0.67 -11.26 3.11
N ARG A 18 -0.44 -11.59 3.79
CA ARG A 18 -1.71 -11.89 3.13
C ARG A 18 -2.18 -10.72 2.25
N ARG A 19 -2.12 -9.48 2.75
CA ARG A 19 -2.58 -8.31 1.99
C ARG A 19 -1.69 -8.01 0.80
N THR A 20 -0.37 -8.17 0.95
CA THR A 20 0.58 -8.01 -0.17
C THR A 20 0.31 -9.04 -1.26
N GLU A 21 0.11 -10.31 -0.91
CA GLU A 21 -0.23 -11.37 -1.87
C GLU A 21 -1.54 -11.08 -2.61
N GLU A 22 -2.58 -10.62 -1.89
CA GLU A 22 -3.85 -10.23 -2.49
C GLU A 22 -3.67 -9.08 -3.50
N ILE A 23 -2.89 -8.05 -3.16
CA ILE A 23 -2.58 -6.92 -4.07
C ILE A 23 -1.83 -7.41 -5.31
N LEU A 24 -0.77 -8.23 -5.14
CA LEU A 24 0.01 -8.76 -6.26
C LEU A 24 -0.86 -9.62 -7.20
N LYS A 25 -1.76 -10.44 -6.64
CA LYS A 25 -2.72 -11.22 -7.43
C LYS A 25 -3.65 -10.32 -8.22
N LYS A 26 -4.15 -9.23 -7.64
CA LYS A 26 -5.02 -8.27 -8.33
C LYS A 26 -4.27 -7.53 -9.45
N LEU A 27 -3.02 -7.12 -9.22
CA LEU A 27 -2.18 -6.51 -10.25
C LEU A 27 -1.94 -7.47 -11.42
N LYS A 28 -1.73 -8.76 -11.16
CA LYS A 28 -1.60 -9.77 -12.23
C LYS A 28 -2.88 -9.89 -13.06
N LEU A 29 -4.06 -9.93 -12.41
CA LEU A 29 -5.34 -9.94 -13.11
C LEU A 29 -5.57 -8.66 -13.92
N LEU A 30 -5.15 -7.51 -13.40
CA LEU A 30 -5.19 -6.25 -14.12
C LEU A 30 -4.31 -6.30 -15.37
N GLY A 31 -3.10 -6.86 -15.27
CA GLY A 31 -2.20 -7.08 -16.40
C GLY A 31 -2.79 -7.95 -17.51
N ASN A 32 -3.65 -8.92 -17.17
CA ASN A 32 -4.33 -9.74 -18.19
C ASN A 32 -5.28 -8.93 -19.09
N LEU A 33 -5.74 -7.76 -18.64
CA LEU A 33 -6.58 -6.86 -19.46
C LEU A 33 -5.78 -6.18 -20.57
N SER A 34 -4.44 -6.28 -20.57
CA SER A 34 -3.60 -5.78 -21.66
C SER A 34 -3.79 -6.51 -22.99
N ASN A 35 -4.50 -7.64 -22.99
CA ASN A 35 -4.78 -8.36 -24.22
C ASN A 35 -5.83 -7.61 -25.07
N LYS A 36 -5.34 -6.84 -26.06
CA LYS A 36 -6.18 -6.09 -27.01
C LYS A 36 -7.03 -6.98 -27.93
N SER A 37 -6.80 -8.30 -28.00
CA SER A 37 -7.70 -9.19 -28.74
C SER A 37 -9.06 -9.34 -28.06
N ASN A 38 -9.09 -9.17 -26.73
CA ASN A 38 -10.28 -9.38 -25.91
C ASN A 38 -10.92 -8.05 -25.46
N TYR A 39 -10.16 -6.95 -25.52
CA TYR A 39 -10.56 -5.67 -24.95
C TYR A 39 -10.14 -4.50 -25.83
N THR A 40 -10.98 -3.48 -25.86
CA THR A 40 -10.66 -2.18 -26.46
C THR A 40 -10.44 -1.17 -25.36
N TYR A 41 -9.28 -0.54 -25.35
CA TYR A 41 -8.93 0.52 -24.40
C TYR A 41 -7.97 1.52 -25.04
N THR A 42 -7.93 2.73 -24.49
CA THR A 42 -7.03 3.79 -24.92
C THR A 42 -5.83 3.88 -23.99
N ASP A 43 -4.76 4.53 -24.45
CA ASP A 43 -3.61 4.81 -23.59
C ASP A 43 -4.00 5.72 -22.41
N GLN A 44 -5.00 6.57 -22.59
CA GLN A 44 -5.56 7.40 -21.51
C GLN A 44 -6.20 6.54 -20.41
N HIS A 45 -6.98 5.50 -20.76
CA HIS A 45 -7.53 4.57 -19.77
C HIS A 45 -6.41 3.91 -18.95
N VAL A 46 -5.36 3.42 -19.62
CA VAL A 46 -4.21 2.80 -18.96
C VAL A 46 -3.52 3.79 -18.01
N LYS A 47 -3.30 5.02 -18.48
CA LYS A 47 -2.68 6.09 -17.68
C LYS A 47 -3.48 6.42 -16.42
N GLU A 48 -4.79 6.56 -16.54
CA GLU A 48 -5.68 6.84 -15.39
C GLU A 48 -5.70 5.70 -14.38
N MET A 49 -5.75 4.45 -14.85
CA MET A 49 -5.70 3.26 -14.00
C MET A 49 -4.42 3.21 -13.17
N PHE A 50 -3.25 3.39 -13.80
CA PHE A 50 -1.98 3.33 -13.09
C PHE A 50 -1.74 4.56 -12.21
N ALA A 51 -2.17 5.76 -12.63
CA ALA A 51 -2.08 6.95 -11.79
C ALA A 51 -2.86 6.81 -10.48
N ALA A 52 -4.04 6.17 -10.50
CA ALA A 52 -4.80 5.88 -9.29
C ALA A 52 -4.07 4.89 -8.36
N ILE A 53 -3.50 3.81 -8.93
CA ILE A 53 -2.75 2.81 -8.16
C ILE A 53 -1.50 3.44 -7.53
N GLU A 54 -0.72 4.19 -8.29
CA GLU A 54 0.49 4.86 -7.82
C GLU A 54 0.19 5.86 -6.70
N ARG A 55 -0.90 6.61 -6.81
CA ARG A 55 -1.36 7.53 -5.76
C ARG A 55 -1.65 6.80 -4.44
N GLU A 56 -2.34 5.67 -4.51
CA GLU A 56 -2.66 4.88 -3.30
C GLU A 56 -1.40 4.23 -2.70
N VAL A 57 -0.49 3.73 -3.55
CA VAL A 57 0.81 3.21 -3.11
C VAL A 57 1.61 4.30 -2.39
N LYS A 58 1.68 5.50 -2.95
CA LYS A 58 2.36 6.65 -2.33
C LYS A 58 1.74 6.98 -0.98
N THR A 59 0.42 7.17 -0.92
CA THR A 59 -0.32 7.48 0.31
C THR A 59 -0.12 6.41 1.38
N THR A 60 -0.12 5.13 0.98
CA THR A 60 0.11 4.01 1.91
C THR A 60 1.55 4.03 2.46
N ARG A 61 2.57 4.26 1.61
CA ARG A 61 3.97 4.39 2.05
C ARG A 61 4.15 5.54 3.04
N GLU A 62 3.52 6.68 2.77
CA GLU A 62 3.56 7.85 3.66
C GLU A 62 3.01 7.54 5.05
N ARG A 63 1.97 6.69 5.18
CA ARG A 63 1.45 6.25 6.49
C ARG A 63 2.43 5.39 7.30
N PHE A 64 3.32 4.65 6.63
CA PHE A 64 4.40 3.93 7.30
C PHE A 64 5.55 4.87 7.69
N ALA A 65 5.83 5.89 6.87
CA ALA A 65 6.87 6.88 7.15
C ALA A 65 6.48 7.87 8.26
N SER A 66 5.22 8.33 8.31
CA SER A 66 4.75 9.36 9.25
C SER A 66 4.70 8.92 10.71
N ARG A 67 4.86 7.62 10.99
CA ARG A 67 4.97 7.09 12.36
C ARG A 67 6.41 7.10 12.91
N GLY A 68 7.40 7.53 12.12
CA GLY A 68 8.80 7.67 12.51
C GLY A 68 9.21 9.06 13.03
N SER A 69 8.38 10.08 12.85
CA SER A 69 8.66 11.43 13.34
C SER A 69 7.64 11.83 14.40
N LYS A 70 7.89 11.45 15.65
CA LYS A 70 7.63 12.41 16.72
C LYS A 70 8.58 13.56 16.45
N ALA A 71 8.11 14.58 15.74
CA ALA A 71 8.69 15.90 15.87
C ALA A 71 8.45 16.27 17.34
N ASP A 72 9.41 15.94 18.19
CA ASP A 72 9.60 16.61 19.46
C ASP A 72 9.96 18.05 19.10
N SER A 73 8.93 18.84 18.78
CA SER A 73 9.04 20.27 18.57
C SER A 73 9.23 20.93 19.92
N SER A 74 10.39 20.67 20.55
CA SER A 74 10.90 21.52 21.61
C SER A 74 11.57 22.72 20.93
N PHE A 75 10.74 23.68 20.53
CA PHE A 75 11.21 24.97 20.09
C PHE A 75 11.62 25.79 21.32
N ARG A 76 12.88 26.24 21.36
CA ARG A 76 13.37 27.21 22.36
C ARG A 76 13.90 28.43 21.62
N PHE A 77 13.43 29.61 22.03
CA PHE A 77 14.10 30.87 21.67
C PHE A 77 15.41 30.98 22.45
N SER A 78 16.50 31.36 21.80
CA SER A 78 17.67 31.93 22.50
C SER A 78 17.64 33.44 22.39
N LYS A 79 18.03 34.07 23.51
CA LYS A 79 18.25 35.50 23.68
C LYS A 79 19.59 35.91 23.08
#